data_AF-A0A9D6VPR2-F1
#
_entry.id   AF-A0A9D6VPR2-F1
#
_cell.length_a   1.000
_cell.length_b   1.000
_cell.length_c   1.000
_cell.angle_alpha   90.00
_cell.angle_beta   90.00
_cell.angle_gamma   90.00
#
_symmetry.space_group_name_H-M   'P 1'
#
loop_
_entity.id
_entity.type
_entity.pdbx_description
1 polymer ?
#
loop_
_entity_poly.entity_id
_entity_poly.type
_entity_poly.pdbx_seq_one_letter_code
_entity_poly.pdbx_strand_id
1 'polypeptide(L)'
;MQQIIRWVIASMVLGAGTAAAVDFDSNVPMLDRGAATYYVAGEILGVGAVDLMVDTGSGYMTINEETLKTLLQSGGASYVKDLSGVLADGSSMKVPVYRISQLRIGESCLLRDVEAAVFPGKTRQILGLSALRQAAPFIFSMNPPKLVLSNCTERVAQADDKTS
;
A
#
# COMPACT_ATOMS: atom_id res chain seq x y z
N MET A 1 4.43 -75.19 19.60
CA MET A 1 3.46 -74.32 20.28
C MET A 1 4.21 -73.11 20.82
N GLN A 2 4.38 -72.04 20.04
CA GLN A 2 4.55 -70.66 20.53
C GLN A 2 4.57 -69.70 19.35
N GLN A 3 3.59 -68.81 19.33
CA GLN A 3 3.34 -67.79 18.32
C GLN A 3 4.33 -66.65 18.47
N ILE A 4 4.97 -66.23 17.38
CA ILE A 4 5.72 -64.97 17.34
C ILE A 4 4.83 -63.92 16.68
N ILE A 5 4.42 -62.97 17.50
CA ILE A 5 3.53 -61.85 17.20
C ILE A 5 4.20 -60.93 16.17
N ARG A 6 3.52 -60.73 15.02
CA ARG A 6 3.88 -59.73 14.01
C ARG A 6 3.44 -58.36 14.50
N TRP A 7 4.39 -57.49 14.85
CA TRP A 7 4.13 -56.07 15.04
C TRP A 7 4.03 -55.39 13.67
N VAL A 8 2.83 -54.94 13.31
CA VAL A 8 2.61 -54.04 12.17
C VAL A 8 2.83 -52.62 12.68
N ILE A 9 3.97 -52.01 12.33
CA ILE A 9 4.23 -50.60 12.59
C ILE A 9 3.39 -49.78 11.59
N ALA A 10 2.32 -49.17 12.07
CA ALA A 10 1.55 -48.19 11.32
C ALA A 10 2.32 -46.86 11.33
N SER A 11 3.08 -46.57 10.28
CA SER A 11 3.71 -45.27 10.06
C SER A 11 2.65 -44.22 9.77
N MET A 12 2.32 -43.40 10.78
CA MET A 12 1.50 -42.21 10.63
C MET A 12 2.33 -41.12 9.94
N VAL A 13 2.16 -40.95 8.63
CA VAL A 13 2.76 -39.85 7.88
C VAL A 13 2.03 -38.57 8.27
N LEU A 14 2.62 -37.76 9.16
CA LEU A 14 2.18 -36.39 9.38
C LEU A 14 2.54 -35.58 8.12
N GLY A 15 1.53 -35.22 7.34
CA GLY A 15 1.69 -34.23 6.28
C GLY A 15 2.03 -32.88 6.89
N ALA A 16 3.30 -32.51 6.87
CA ALA A 16 3.72 -31.13 7.15
C ALA A 16 3.21 -30.25 6.01
N GLY A 17 2.10 -29.54 6.24
CA GLY A 17 1.68 -28.46 5.36
C GLY A 17 2.79 -27.42 5.32
N THR A 18 3.38 -27.19 4.16
CA THR A 18 4.30 -26.08 3.94
C THR A 18 3.50 -24.79 4.06
N ALA A 19 3.61 -24.10 5.19
CA ALA A 19 3.18 -22.71 5.28
C ALA A 19 4.08 -21.92 4.32
N ALA A 20 3.53 -21.49 3.18
CA ALA A 20 4.21 -20.53 2.31
C ALA A 20 4.38 -19.24 3.12
N ALA A 21 5.63 -18.85 3.38
CA ALA A 21 5.91 -17.53 3.92
C ALA A 21 5.39 -16.49 2.92
N VAL A 22 4.47 -15.64 3.34
CA VAL A 22 4.11 -14.46 2.56
C VAL A 22 5.35 -13.58 2.55
N ASP A 23 5.98 -13.46 1.38
CA ASP A 23 7.11 -12.57 1.22
C ASP A 23 6.57 -11.13 1.28
N PHE A 24 7.06 -10.39 2.26
CA PHE A 24 6.69 -8.99 2.47
C PHE A 24 7.64 -8.15 1.62
N ASP A 25 7.22 -7.89 0.39
CA ASP A 25 8.12 -7.50 -0.69
C ASP A 25 8.69 -6.08 -0.59
N SER A 26 8.04 -5.15 0.12
CA SER A 26 8.49 -3.77 0.23
C SER A 26 8.49 -3.27 1.67
N ASN A 27 9.68 -2.94 2.19
CA ASN A 27 9.88 -2.34 3.50
C ASN A 27 10.17 -0.85 3.33
N VAL A 28 9.18 -0.01 3.57
CA VAL A 28 9.27 1.45 3.39
C VAL A 28 9.55 2.10 4.75
N PRO A 29 10.68 2.81 4.94
CA PRO A 29 10.93 3.53 6.18
C PRO A 29 9.89 4.63 6.36
N MET A 30 9.35 4.75 7.58
CA MET A 30 8.46 5.86 7.92
C MET A 30 9.20 6.95 8.66
N LEU A 31 8.92 8.19 8.31
CA LEU A 31 9.40 9.39 9.00
C LEU A 31 8.37 9.81 10.04
N ASP A 32 8.76 9.79 11.32
CA ASP A 32 8.00 10.43 12.38
C ASP A 32 8.22 11.95 12.31
N ARG A 33 7.15 12.71 12.06
CA ARG A 33 7.18 14.19 12.01
C ARG A 33 6.56 14.83 13.25
N GLY A 34 6.42 14.06 14.34
CA GLY A 34 5.77 14.48 15.57
C GLY A 34 4.25 14.35 15.50
N ALA A 35 3.60 14.70 16.61
CA ALA A 35 2.14 14.61 16.79
C ALA A 35 1.55 13.21 16.48
N ALA A 36 2.35 12.15 16.67
CA ALA A 36 1.99 10.77 16.36
C ALA A 36 1.57 10.52 14.90
N THR A 37 2.20 11.25 13.96
CA THR A 37 1.96 11.08 12.51
C THR A 37 3.19 10.54 11.81
N TYR A 38 2.96 9.60 10.88
CA TYR A 38 4.01 8.91 10.14
C TYR A 38 3.87 9.19 8.64
N TYR A 39 5.00 9.44 7.99
CA TYR A 39 5.06 9.79 6.59
C TYR A 39 5.93 8.81 5.83
N VAL A 40 5.58 8.55 4.58
CA VAL A 40 6.44 7.85 3.61
C VAL A 40 6.72 8.77 2.44
N ALA A 41 7.93 8.67 1.89
CA ALA A 41 8.22 9.26 0.60
C ALA A 41 7.39 8.56 -0.49
N GLY A 42 6.93 9.32 -1.47
CA GLY A 42 6.27 8.78 -2.64
C GLY A 42 6.56 9.62 -3.88
N GLU A 43 6.17 9.08 -5.03
CA GLU A 43 6.23 9.76 -6.30
C GLU A 43 4.91 9.55 -7.05
N ILE A 44 4.28 10.65 -7.47
CA ILE A 44 3.09 10.60 -8.31
C ILE A 44 3.51 10.93 -9.74
N LEU A 45 3.19 10.05 -10.69
CA LEU A 45 3.53 10.28 -12.10
C LEU A 45 2.88 11.57 -12.61
N GLY A 46 3.68 12.46 -13.19
CA GLY A 46 3.25 13.77 -13.67
C GLY A 46 3.31 14.89 -12.62
N VAL A 47 3.50 14.57 -11.34
CA VAL A 47 3.67 15.55 -10.25
C VAL A 47 5.10 15.54 -9.71
N GLY A 48 5.68 14.36 -9.51
CA GLY A 48 6.99 14.16 -8.89
C GLY A 48 6.91 13.73 -7.43
N ALA A 49 7.95 14.04 -6.67
CA ALA A 49 8.11 13.63 -5.29
C ALA A 49 7.07 14.27 -4.36
N VAL A 50 6.51 13.47 -3.45
CA VAL A 50 5.52 13.90 -2.45
C VAL A 50 5.77 13.21 -1.12
N ASP A 51 5.34 13.86 -0.03
CA ASP A 51 5.21 13.22 1.27
C ASP A 51 3.77 12.74 1.47
N LEU A 52 3.60 11.48 1.83
CA LEU A 52 2.29 10.88 2.09
C LEU A 52 2.16 10.57 3.58
N MET A 53 1.20 11.19 4.26
CA MET A 53 0.88 10.81 5.64
C MET A 53 0.15 9.48 5.63
N VAL A 54 0.67 8.47 6.31
CA VAL A 54 0.01 7.16 6.43
C VAL A 54 -1.11 7.27 7.46
N ASP A 55 -2.34 7.00 7.04
CA ASP A 55 -3.52 7.13 7.90
C ASP A 55 -4.48 5.97 7.68
N THR A 56 -4.41 4.98 8.58
CA THR A 56 -5.31 3.83 8.58
C THR A 56 -6.74 4.18 9.02
N GLY A 57 -6.98 5.38 9.57
CA GLY A 57 -8.30 5.90 9.91
C GLY A 57 -9.01 6.54 8.71
N SER A 58 -8.27 6.89 7.65
CA SER A 58 -8.82 7.46 6.43
C SER A 58 -9.25 6.37 5.43
N GLY A 59 -10.51 6.40 5.01
CA GLY A 59 -11.06 5.42 4.06
C GLY A 59 -10.48 5.52 2.64
N TYR A 60 -10.15 6.73 2.19
CA TYR A 60 -9.57 6.99 0.86
C TYR A 60 -8.18 7.62 0.99
N MET A 61 -7.32 7.36 0.00
CA MET A 61 -6.20 8.25 -0.30
C MET A 61 -6.74 9.64 -0.60
N THR A 62 -6.04 10.67 -0.14
CA THR A 62 -6.40 12.05 -0.46
C THR A 62 -5.26 12.76 -1.16
N ILE A 63 -5.62 13.57 -2.15
CA ILE A 63 -4.75 14.58 -2.75
C ILE A 63 -5.37 15.97 -2.56
N ASN A 64 -4.56 17.01 -2.62
CA ASN A 64 -5.05 18.39 -2.62
C ASN A 64 -5.32 18.92 -4.05
N GLU A 65 -6.01 20.06 -4.15
CA GLU A 65 -6.38 20.69 -5.42
C GLU A 65 -5.16 21.09 -6.27
N GLU A 66 -4.05 21.47 -5.64
CA GLU A 66 -2.80 21.82 -6.34
C GLU A 66 -2.23 20.60 -7.06
N THR A 67 -2.25 19.44 -6.41
CA THR A 67 -1.84 18.16 -7.00
C THR A 67 -2.77 17.75 -8.13
N LEU A 68 -4.09 17.86 -7.93
CA LEU A 68 -5.07 17.58 -8.97
C LEU A 68 -4.82 18.45 -10.20
N LYS A 69 -4.60 19.76 -10.01
CA LYS A 69 -4.33 20.69 -11.10
C LYS A 69 -3.14 20.23 -11.95
N THR A 70 -2.03 19.85 -11.30
CA THR A 70 -0.85 19.33 -11.99
C THR A 70 -1.15 18.03 -12.73
N LEU A 71 -1.88 17.11 -12.10
CA LEU A 71 -2.29 15.84 -12.73
C LEU A 71 -3.18 16.04 -13.96
N LEU A 72 -4.12 16.99 -13.91
CA LEU A 72 -4.98 17.30 -15.05
C LEU A 72 -4.18 17.90 -16.21
N GLN A 73 -3.15 18.72 -15.92
CA GLN A 73 -2.26 19.27 -16.93
C GLN A 73 -1.39 18.19 -17.59
N SER A 74 -0.96 17.18 -16.84
CA SER A 74 -0.14 16.08 -17.34
C SER A 74 -0.94 14.90 -17.90
N GLY A 75 -2.28 14.94 -17.84
CA GLY A 75 -3.15 13.82 -18.19
C GLY A 75 -3.06 12.62 -17.23
N GLY A 76 -2.51 12.82 -16.03
CA GLY A 76 -2.29 11.77 -15.03
C GLY A 76 -3.48 11.46 -14.13
N ALA A 77 -4.63 12.12 -14.33
CA ALA A 77 -5.84 11.88 -13.56
C ALA A 77 -7.11 11.91 -14.41
N SER A 78 -8.05 11.00 -14.12
CA SER A 78 -9.39 10.97 -14.70
C SER A 78 -10.45 11.00 -13.60
N TYR A 79 -11.50 11.80 -13.78
CA TYR A 79 -12.62 11.86 -12.84
C TYR A 79 -13.34 10.50 -12.74
N VAL A 80 -13.72 10.11 -11.53
CA VAL A 80 -14.44 8.85 -11.25
C VAL A 80 -15.86 9.13 -10.77
N LYS A 81 -16.01 9.87 -9.66
CA LYS A 81 -17.28 10.11 -8.98
C LYS A 81 -17.13 11.22 -7.95
N ASP A 82 -18.25 11.68 -7.41
CA ASP A 82 -18.25 12.42 -6.16
C ASP A 82 -18.41 11.46 -4.97
N LEU A 83 -17.73 11.77 -3.86
CA LEU A 83 -17.81 11.06 -2.60
C LEU A 83 -18.32 12.00 -1.52
N SER A 84 -19.38 11.60 -0.82
CA SER A 84 -19.77 12.22 0.45
C SER A 84 -19.15 11.42 1.59
N GLY A 85 -18.41 12.09 2.48
CA GLY A 85 -17.78 11.50 3.64
C GLY A 85 -18.02 12.32 4.91
N VAL A 86 -17.81 11.68 6.07
CA VAL A 86 -17.80 12.33 7.37
C VAL A 86 -16.35 12.44 7.83
N LEU A 87 -15.93 13.65 8.18
CA LEU A 87 -14.59 13.92 8.68
C LEU A 87 -14.44 13.51 10.15
N ALA A 88 -13.20 13.49 10.64
CA ALA A 88 -12.91 13.14 12.03
C ALA A 88 -13.55 14.10 13.05
N ASP A 89 -13.89 15.33 12.64
CA ASP A 89 -14.62 16.31 13.46
C ASP A 89 -16.15 16.13 13.41
N GLY A 90 -16.65 15.14 12.67
CA GLY A 90 -18.07 14.84 12.50
C GLY A 90 -18.77 15.67 11.40
N SER A 91 -18.06 16.60 10.76
CA SER A 91 -18.63 17.36 9.65
C SER A 91 -18.76 16.51 8.38
N SER A 92 -19.81 16.77 7.59
CA SER A 92 -20.00 16.11 6.30
C SER A 92 -19.41 16.96 5.17
N MET A 93 -18.71 16.31 4.25
CA MET A 93 -18.10 16.97 3.09
C MET A 93 -18.33 16.14 1.83
N LYS A 94 -18.59 16.82 0.71
CA LYS A 94 -18.64 16.22 -0.63
C LYS A 94 -17.38 16.61 -1.39
N VAL A 95 -16.62 15.62 -1.83
CA VAL A 95 -15.33 15.78 -2.54
C VAL A 95 -15.32 14.94 -3.82
N PRO A 96 -14.70 15.43 -4.93
CA PRO A 96 -14.57 14.62 -6.12
C PRO A 96 -13.46 13.58 -5.94
N VAL A 97 -13.62 12.42 -6.57
CA VAL A 97 -12.65 11.34 -6.62
C VAL A 97 -12.10 11.23 -8.02
N TYR A 98 -10.77 11.18 -8.11
CA TYR A 98 -10.04 10.98 -9.35
C TYR A 98 -9.23 9.70 -9.27
N ARG A 99 -9.08 9.04 -10.41
CA ARG A 99 -8.15 7.93 -10.60
C ARG A 99 -6.83 8.50 -11.09
N ILE A 100 -5.78 8.29 -10.30
CA ILE A 100 -4.40 8.67 -10.59
C ILE A 100 -3.73 7.50 -11.28
N SER A 101 -3.04 7.75 -12.40
CA SER A 101 -2.46 6.68 -13.22
C SER A 101 -1.43 5.84 -12.47
N GLN A 102 -0.53 6.49 -11.72
CA GLN A 102 0.57 5.80 -11.06
C GLN A 102 1.04 6.53 -9.80
N LEU A 103 1.22 5.77 -8.73
CA LEU A 103 1.77 6.18 -7.45
C LEU A 103 2.86 5.19 -7.03
N ARG A 104 4.07 5.69 -6.79
CA ARG A 104 5.15 4.92 -6.15
C ARG A 104 5.22 5.29 -4.67
N ILE A 105 5.28 4.30 -3.79
CA ILE A 105 5.46 4.44 -2.35
C ILE A 105 6.82 3.89 -1.98
N GLY A 106 7.66 4.72 -1.34
CA GLY A 106 9.07 4.42 -1.18
C GLY A 106 9.79 4.23 -2.52
N GLU A 107 10.78 3.35 -2.52
CA GLU A 107 11.59 3.07 -3.72
C GLU A 107 10.95 2.01 -4.63
N SER A 108 10.17 1.07 -4.08
CA SER A 108 9.84 -0.17 -4.77
C SER A 108 8.34 -0.47 -4.88
N CYS A 109 7.46 0.29 -4.22
CA CYS A 109 6.04 -0.06 -4.25
C CYS A 109 5.24 0.74 -5.27
N LEU A 110 5.12 0.21 -6.49
CA LEU A 110 4.30 0.81 -7.52
C LEU A 110 2.83 0.36 -7.46
N LEU A 111 1.94 1.34 -7.38
CA LEU A 111 0.49 1.20 -7.54
C LEU A 111 0.03 1.90 -8.81
N ARG A 112 -0.98 1.34 -9.46
CA ARG A 112 -1.60 1.87 -10.68
C ARG A 112 -3.09 2.08 -10.45
N ASP A 113 -3.66 3.03 -11.17
CA ASP A 113 -5.10 3.31 -11.13
C ASP A 113 -5.64 3.57 -9.71
N VAL A 114 -4.93 4.42 -8.96
CA VAL A 114 -5.22 4.69 -7.55
C VAL A 114 -6.33 5.73 -7.43
N GLU A 115 -7.42 5.39 -6.76
CA GLU A 115 -8.50 6.34 -6.48
C GLU A 115 -8.15 7.24 -5.28
N ALA A 116 -8.13 8.54 -5.52
CA ALA A 116 -7.86 9.57 -4.53
C ALA A 116 -9.01 10.61 -4.47
N ALA A 117 -9.45 10.90 -3.26
CA ALA A 117 -10.39 12.00 -2.99
C ALA A 117 -9.63 13.33 -2.96
N VAL A 118 -10.24 14.38 -3.53
CA VAL A 118 -9.60 15.70 -3.63
C VAL A 118 -10.08 16.61 -2.52
N PHE A 119 -9.20 16.92 -1.58
CA PHE A 119 -9.51 17.81 -0.46
C PHE A 119 -9.19 19.27 -0.83
N PRO A 120 -9.99 20.24 -0.34
CA PRO A 120 -9.83 21.65 -0.71
C PRO A 120 -8.54 22.26 -0.15
N GLY A 121 -7.98 23.23 -0.87
CA GLY A 121 -6.83 24.00 -0.42
C GLY A 121 -5.50 23.24 -0.49
N LYS A 122 -4.64 23.44 0.52
CA LYS A 122 -3.26 22.90 0.59
C LYS A 122 -3.10 21.84 1.66
N THR A 123 -4.11 20.97 1.82
CA THR A 123 -4.02 19.88 2.79
C THR A 123 -2.86 18.95 2.43
N ARG A 124 -2.31 18.30 3.46
CA ARG A 124 -1.35 17.20 3.30
C ARG A 124 -1.98 16.09 2.46
N GLN A 125 -1.16 15.36 1.71
CA GLN A 125 -1.58 14.14 1.03
C GLN A 125 -1.70 13.03 2.08
N ILE A 126 -2.73 12.19 1.96
CA ILE A 126 -2.97 11.10 2.89
C ILE A 126 -2.94 9.78 2.13
N LEU A 127 -2.10 8.84 2.58
CA LEU A 127 -2.12 7.45 2.18
C LEU A 127 -3.14 6.70 3.04
N GLY A 128 -4.40 6.73 2.59
CA GLY A 128 -5.52 6.05 3.24
C GLY A 128 -5.72 4.60 2.79
N LEU A 129 -6.73 3.96 3.37
CA LEU A 129 -7.01 2.53 3.16
C LEU A 129 -7.32 2.16 1.71
N SER A 130 -7.88 3.04 0.88
CA SER A 130 -8.14 2.72 -0.54
C SER A 130 -6.87 2.35 -1.31
N ALA A 131 -5.76 3.05 -1.05
CA ALA A 131 -4.46 2.77 -1.65
C ALA A 131 -3.73 1.63 -0.92
N LEU A 132 -3.71 1.64 0.43
CA LEU A 132 -3.06 0.60 1.23
C LEU A 132 -3.64 -0.80 0.95
N ARG A 133 -4.93 -0.90 0.64
CA ARG A 133 -5.57 -2.17 0.27
C ARG A 133 -5.09 -2.74 -1.05
N GLN A 134 -4.66 -1.91 -2.01
CA GLN A 134 -4.07 -2.43 -3.26
C GLN A 134 -2.72 -3.10 -2.98
N ALA A 135 -1.96 -2.56 -2.04
CA ALA A 135 -0.68 -3.08 -1.60
C ALA A 135 -0.77 -4.18 -0.52
N ALA A 136 -1.99 -4.62 -0.18
CA ALA A 136 -2.23 -5.56 0.91
C ALA A 136 -1.62 -6.95 0.63
N PRO A 137 -1.29 -7.75 1.66
CA PRO A 137 -1.28 -7.38 3.08
C PRO A 137 -0.28 -6.25 3.37
N PHE A 138 -0.59 -5.40 4.35
CA PHE A 138 0.32 -4.34 4.81
C PHE A 138 0.50 -4.36 6.33
N ILE A 139 1.65 -3.90 6.81
CA ILE A 139 1.94 -3.74 8.24
C ILE A 139 2.39 -2.32 8.50
N PHE A 140 1.72 -1.66 9.46
CA PHE A 140 2.20 -0.42 10.05
C PHE A 140 2.95 -0.74 11.35
N SER A 141 4.26 -0.58 11.35
CA SER A 141 5.10 -0.81 12.54
C SER A 141 5.61 0.52 13.07
N MET A 142 5.46 0.75 14.38
CA MET A 142 5.94 1.95 15.07
C MET A 142 7.34 1.77 15.66
N ASN A 143 7.81 0.52 15.79
CA ASN A 143 9.12 0.22 16.38
C ASN A 143 9.76 -1.00 15.69
N PRO A 144 10.70 -0.81 14.75
CA PRO A 144 11.06 0.49 14.15
C PRO A 144 9.92 1.05 13.26
N PRO A 145 9.84 2.38 13.05
CA PRO A 145 8.92 3.00 12.11
C PRO A 145 9.07 2.48 10.68
N LYS A 146 8.15 1.61 10.23
CA LYS A 146 8.14 1.08 8.86
C LYS A 146 6.74 0.71 8.39
N LEU A 147 6.51 0.93 7.10
CA LEU A 147 5.35 0.45 6.37
C LEU A 147 5.79 -0.73 5.50
N VAL A 148 5.21 -1.89 5.76
CA VAL A 148 5.47 -3.11 4.99
C VAL A 148 4.32 -3.30 4.01
N LEU A 149 4.63 -3.56 2.74
CA LEU A 149 3.69 -3.70 1.63
C LEU A 149 4.04 -4.95 0.81
N SER A 150 3.04 -5.66 0.28
CA SER A 150 3.26 -6.92 -0.44
C SER A 150 2.99 -6.82 -1.94
N ASN A 151 1.77 -6.44 -2.34
CA ASN A 151 1.34 -6.55 -3.75
C ASN A 151 1.74 -5.33 -4.61
N CYS A 152 3.04 -5.07 -4.70
CA CYS A 152 3.60 -3.97 -5.50
C CYS A 152 3.89 -4.43 -6.94
N THR A 153 3.50 -3.64 -7.95
CA THR A 153 3.50 -4.08 -9.37
C THR A 153 4.88 -4.03 -10.05
N GLU A 154 5.86 -3.33 -9.49
CA GLU A 154 7.21 -3.27 -10.08
C GLU A 154 8.28 -3.68 -9.06
N ARG A 155 8.77 -4.92 -9.17
CA ARG A 155 10.19 -5.18 -8.93
C ARG A 155 10.91 -4.62 -10.15
N VAL A 156 11.80 -3.65 -9.98
CA VAL A 156 12.77 -3.33 -11.03
C VAL A 156 13.44 -4.66 -11.39
N ALA A 157 13.30 -5.08 -12.64
CA ALA A 157 14.05 -6.19 -13.18
C ALA A 157 15.54 -5.88 -12.99
N GLN A 158 16.13 -6.40 -11.91
CA GLN A 158 17.57 -6.54 -11.82
C GLN A 158 17.93 -7.62 -12.82
N ALA A 159 18.34 -7.15 -14.01
CA ALA A 159 19.14 -7.81 -15.01
C ALA A 159 19.33 -9.31 -14.81
N ASP A 160 18.62 -10.08 -15.63
CA ASP A 160 19.14 -11.30 -16.23
C ASP A 160 20.44 -10.95 -16.99
N ASP A 161 21.53 -10.77 -16.24
CA ASP A 161 22.89 -10.87 -16.74
C ASP A 161 23.59 -11.96 -15.95
N LYS A 162 23.26 -13.22 -16.28
CA LYS A 162 24.21 -14.33 -16.21
C LYS A 162 23.95 -15.34 -17.34
N THR A 163 24.86 -15.26 -18.31
CA THR A 163 25.47 -16.37 -19.05
C THR A 163 24.72 -16.84 -20.29
N SER A 164 25.08 -16.18 -21.40
CA SER A 164 25.30 -16.88 -22.67
C SER A 164 26.57 -17.75 -22.60
#